data_AF-A0A2E9I7T0-F1
#
_entry.id   AF-A0A2E9I7T0-F1
#
_cell.length_a   1.000
_cell.length_b   1.000
_cell.length_c   1.000
_cell.angle_alpha   90.00
_cell.angle_beta   90.00
_cell.angle_gamma   90.00
#
_symmetry.space_group_name_H-M   'P 1'
#
loop_
_entity.id
_entity.type
_entity.pdbx_description
1 polymer ?
#
loop_
_entity_poly.entity_id
_entity_poly.type
_entity_poly.pdbx_seq_one_letter_code
_entity_poly.pdbx_strand_id
1 'polypeptide(L)'
;MLGEDKFELARGYFSGPTQKFEKEGAWWIATGCGRGVCNKVRVVAAVNAETDEVLLAFANPYGKGPLPPTGKVSSRVPPSFSRFLAESAQSSVLKSAFNGLNVDQRLNLQRRMKELGHYRSAIDGLFGRGTATGLVAMAISTAPEYGVLPNMQNLDGAKDLVRRLLHPVIPPLDAAPGSFPFEGEWDCDGSSVTLTSRRYTLGRQGDLKIAEVVELATDIRGVTFTNGYQLAFLNITDHSMTWYSPASTDSFECHRVSGVEPDPIESAEDVADEKKYATDSIVDKKDVLDPAPVAGASLRYPFQGEWSCKEDGATDPLTKLTLTENRVDVAFMGISIEYREVTPIGRNGTAFSVALKDGQMGGIYELDDKSFLLYFSGLFLICER
;
A
#
# COMPACT_ATOMS: atom_id res chain seq x y z
N MET A 1 -20.97 -28.34 -3.66
CA MET A 1 -20.00 -27.26 -3.35
C MET A 1 -19.01 -27.66 -2.25
N LEU A 2 -19.44 -28.07 -1.04
CA LEU A 2 -18.51 -28.46 0.03
C LEU A 2 -17.86 -29.85 -0.11
N GLY A 3 -18.47 -30.77 -0.88
CA GLY A 3 -18.17 -32.20 -0.81
C GLY A 3 -18.92 -32.87 0.35
N GLU A 4 -19.12 -34.18 0.26
CA GLU A 4 -19.97 -34.95 1.18
C GLU A 4 -19.42 -34.96 2.61
N ASP A 5 -18.12 -35.23 2.79
CA ASP A 5 -17.48 -35.27 4.11
C ASP A 5 -17.59 -33.95 4.88
N LYS A 6 -17.38 -32.82 4.20
CA LYS A 6 -17.47 -31.49 4.83
C LYS A 6 -18.92 -31.08 5.08
N PHE A 7 -19.86 -31.51 4.23
CA PHE A 7 -21.28 -31.30 4.45
C PHE A 7 -21.76 -32.06 5.69
N GLU A 8 -21.38 -33.34 5.82
CA GLU A 8 -21.69 -34.18 6.97
C GLU A 8 -21.10 -33.61 8.26
N LEU A 9 -19.86 -33.10 8.21
CA LEU A 9 -19.26 -32.37 9.32
C LEU A 9 -20.06 -31.11 9.67
N ALA A 10 -20.54 -30.33 8.68
CA ALA A 10 -21.19 -29.05 8.91
C ALA A 10 -22.67 -29.16 9.34
N ARG A 11 -23.44 -30.13 8.81
CA ARG A 11 -24.91 -30.18 8.98
C ARG A 11 -25.37 -30.29 10.44
N GLY A 12 -24.56 -30.93 11.29
CA GLY A 12 -24.84 -31.03 12.73
C GLY A 12 -24.79 -29.68 13.46
N TYR A 13 -24.13 -28.68 12.87
CA TYR A 13 -23.85 -27.37 13.48
C TYR A 13 -24.69 -26.20 12.94
N PHE A 14 -25.61 -26.45 12.01
CA PHE A 14 -26.59 -25.46 11.54
C PHE A 14 -28.01 -25.88 11.93
N SER A 15 -28.22 -26.34 13.17
CA SER A 15 -29.53 -26.81 13.65
C SER A 15 -30.08 -26.03 14.86
N GLY A 16 -29.52 -24.85 15.16
CA GLY A 16 -29.92 -24.00 16.30
C GLY A 16 -30.89 -22.86 15.93
N PRO A 17 -31.62 -22.28 16.90
CA PRO A 17 -32.59 -21.19 16.69
C PRO A 17 -31.98 -19.82 16.39
N THR A 18 -30.66 -19.64 16.55
CA THR A 18 -29.97 -18.36 16.33
C THR A 18 -29.34 -18.25 14.94
N GLN A 19 -29.88 -18.99 13.96
CA GLN A 19 -29.36 -18.94 12.60
C GLN A 19 -29.73 -17.62 11.94
N LYS A 20 -28.75 -16.95 11.36
CA LYS A 20 -28.99 -15.86 10.40
C LYS A 20 -28.54 -16.32 9.04
N PHE A 21 -29.41 -16.11 8.06
CA PHE A 21 -29.13 -16.29 6.66
C PHE A 21 -29.31 -14.94 5.97
N GLU A 22 -28.26 -14.45 5.33
CA GLU A 22 -28.26 -13.14 4.69
C GLU A 22 -27.49 -13.18 3.37
N LYS A 23 -27.86 -12.29 2.45
CA LYS A 23 -27.16 -12.10 1.18
C LYS A 23 -26.38 -10.79 1.25
N GLU A 24 -25.07 -10.84 1.02
CA GLU A 24 -24.20 -9.68 0.93
C GLU A 24 -23.47 -9.68 -0.43
N GLY A 25 -23.95 -8.87 -1.37
CA GLY A 25 -23.43 -8.89 -2.75
C GLY A 25 -23.66 -10.26 -3.43
N ALA A 26 -22.60 -10.85 -3.97
CA ALA A 26 -22.61 -12.19 -4.58
C ALA A 26 -22.61 -13.35 -3.55
N TRP A 27 -22.45 -13.03 -2.26
CA TRP A 27 -22.30 -14.02 -1.21
C TRP A 27 -23.61 -14.32 -0.48
N TRP A 28 -23.86 -15.60 -0.25
CA TRP A 28 -24.84 -16.10 0.70
C TRP A 28 -24.14 -16.53 1.99
N ILE A 29 -24.60 -16.01 3.11
CA ILE A 29 -23.92 -16.16 4.41
C ILE A 29 -24.88 -16.80 5.39
N ALA A 30 -24.44 -17.89 5.99
CA ALA A 30 -25.15 -18.59 7.03
C ALA A 30 -24.30 -18.56 8.31
N THR A 31 -24.87 -18.05 9.40
CA THR A 31 -24.31 -18.20 10.74
C THR A 31 -25.13 -19.22 11.51
N GLY A 32 -24.46 -20.03 12.32
CA GLY A 32 -25.08 -21.10 13.08
C GLY A 32 -24.31 -21.45 14.33
N CYS A 33 -24.80 -22.47 15.02
CA CYS A 33 -24.16 -23.03 16.19
C CYS A 33 -24.47 -24.50 16.37
N GLY A 34 -23.54 -25.21 17.02
CA GLY A 34 -23.73 -26.60 17.39
C GLY A 34 -24.98 -26.82 18.23
N ARG A 35 -25.74 -27.87 17.91
CA ARG A 35 -26.94 -28.25 18.65
C ARG A 35 -26.62 -28.43 20.14
N GLY A 36 -27.35 -27.71 21.00
CA GLY A 36 -27.16 -27.76 22.46
C GLY A 36 -25.89 -27.05 22.98
N VAL A 37 -25.13 -26.39 22.12
CA VAL A 37 -23.85 -25.77 22.46
C VAL A 37 -23.66 -24.39 21.83
N CYS A 38 -24.73 -23.61 21.65
CA CYS A 38 -24.67 -22.29 20.98
C CYS A 38 -23.87 -21.20 21.70
N ASN A 39 -23.66 -21.37 23.00
CA ASN A 39 -22.71 -20.59 23.78
C ASN A 39 -21.25 -21.05 23.64
N LYS A 40 -21.02 -22.18 22.96
CA LYS A 40 -19.71 -22.83 22.84
C LYS A 40 -19.27 -22.86 21.39
N VAL A 41 -19.97 -23.58 20.50
CA VAL A 41 -19.56 -23.71 19.10
C VAL A 41 -20.37 -22.77 18.23
N ARG A 42 -19.70 -21.83 17.56
CA ARG A 42 -20.30 -20.99 16.52
C ARG A 42 -19.73 -21.39 15.17
N VAL A 43 -20.55 -21.31 14.13
CA VAL A 43 -20.14 -21.61 12.75
C VAL A 43 -20.58 -20.49 11.82
N VAL A 44 -19.75 -20.20 10.82
CA VAL A 44 -20.14 -19.37 9.68
C VAL A 44 -19.75 -20.06 8.39
N ALA A 45 -20.67 -20.03 7.42
CA ALA A 45 -20.41 -20.40 6.04
C ALA A 45 -20.73 -19.21 5.14
N ALA A 46 -19.88 -18.94 4.16
CA ALA A 46 -20.16 -18.03 3.06
C ALA A 46 -19.97 -18.77 1.74
N VAL A 47 -20.93 -18.62 0.84
CA VAL A 47 -20.94 -19.25 -0.48
C VAL A 47 -21.13 -18.18 -1.54
N ASN A 48 -20.23 -18.11 -2.50
CA ASN A 48 -20.38 -17.30 -3.69
C ASN A 48 -20.91 -18.20 -4.81
N ALA A 49 -22.16 -17.98 -5.22
CA ALA A 49 -22.82 -18.82 -6.24
C ALA A 49 -22.33 -18.52 -7.67
N GLU A 50 -21.65 -17.39 -7.89
CA GLU A 50 -21.15 -16.99 -9.22
C GLU A 50 -19.77 -17.58 -9.51
N THR A 51 -18.96 -17.78 -8.47
CA THR A 51 -17.57 -18.28 -8.58
C THR A 51 -17.38 -19.70 -8.04
N ASP A 52 -18.45 -20.33 -7.55
CA ASP A 52 -18.43 -21.59 -6.81
C ASP A 52 -17.51 -21.60 -5.56
N GLU A 53 -17.13 -20.41 -5.05
CA GLU A 53 -16.28 -20.29 -3.86
C GLU A 53 -17.07 -20.59 -2.58
N VAL A 54 -16.45 -21.36 -1.69
CA VAL A 54 -17.01 -21.63 -0.35
C VAL A 54 -15.97 -21.36 0.72
N LEU A 55 -16.38 -20.55 1.69
CA LEU A 55 -15.64 -20.25 2.90
C LEU A 55 -16.40 -20.83 4.09
N LEU A 56 -15.70 -21.59 4.92
CA LEU A 56 -16.27 -22.19 6.12
C LEU A 56 -15.34 -21.94 7.29
N ALA A 57 -15.90 -21.49 8.42
CA ALA A 57 -15.14 -21.30 9.64
C ALA A 57 -15.92 -21.74 10.88
N PHE A 58 -15.18 -22.32 11.83
CA PHE A 58 -15.69 -22.84 13.09
C PHE A 58 -14.98 -22.14 14.25
N ALA A 59 -15.75 -21.63 15.20
CA ALA A 59 -15.23 -21.13 16.45
C ALA A 59 -15.57 -22.13 17.57
N ASN A 60 -14.55 -22.81 18.11
CA ASN A 60 -14.67 -23.70 19.26
C ASN A 60 -13.76 -23.24 20.41
N PRO A 61 -14.30 -22.70 21.51
CA PRO A 61 -13.53 -22.22 22.66
C PRO A 61 -12.90 -23.34 23.50
N TYR A 62 -13.24 -24.61 23.24
CA TYR A 62 -12.64 -25.77 23.92
C TYR A 62 -11.58 -26.49 23.07
N GLY A 63 -11.42 -26.10 21.80
CA GLY A 63 -10.28 -26.50 20.97
C GLY A 63 -9.10 -25.55 21.21
N LYS A 64 -7.87 -26.01 20.93
CA LYS A 64 -6.69 -25.13 20.91
C LYS A 64 -6.81 -24.11 19.77
N GLY A 65 -7.47 -22.98 20.00
CA GLY A 65 -7.47 -21.79 19.14
C GLY A 65 -8.65 -21.67 18.16
N PRO A 66 -8.91 -20.46 17.63
CA PRO A 66 -9.91 -20.23 16.58
C PRO A 66 -9.48 -20.96 15.29
N LEU A 67 -10.35 -21.76 14.67
CA LEU A 67 -10.00 -22.46 13.44
C LEU A 67 -9.94 -21.44 12.27
N PRO A 68 -8.89 -21.48 11.42
CA PRO A 68 -8.80 -20.62 10.25
C PRO A 68 -9.94 -20.92 9.26
N PRO A 69 -10.31 -19.96 8.40
CA PRO A 69 -11.22 -20.24 7.29
C PRO A 69 -10.66 -21.38 6.45
N THR A 70 -11.49 -22.39 6.18
CA THR A 70 -11.15 -23.46 5.23
C THR A 70 -11.71 -23.09 3.85
N GLY A 71 -10.84 -23.05 2.84
CA GLY A 71 -11.17 -22.66 1.46
C GLY A 71 -10.06 -21.78 0.86
N LYS A 72 -10.01 -21.65 -0.46
CA LYS A 72 -9.21 -20.62 -1.11
C LYS A 72 -10.01 -19.32 -1.09
N VAL A 73 -9.47 -18.28 -0.47
CA VAL A 73 -10.03 -16.93 -0.55
C VAL A 73 -9.48 -16.31 -1.83
N SER A 74 -10.17 -16.49 -2.96
CA SER A 74 -9.78 -15.89 -4.24
C SER A 74 -10.58 -14.63 -4.58
N SER A 75 -11.67 -14.36 -3.86
CA SER A 75 -12.46 -13.14 -4.01
C SER A 75 -12.67 -12.41 -2.67
N ARG A 76 -13.12 -11.15 -2.75
CA ARG A 76 -13.33 -10.29 -1.58
C ARG A 76 -14.43 -10.92 -0.69
N VAL A 77 -14.06 -11.25 0.54
CA VAL A 77 -14.92 -11.89 1.53
C VAL A 77 -15.96 -10.91 2.06
N PRO A 78 -17.20 -11.34 2.33
CA PRO A 78 -18.23 -10.43 2.82
C PRO A 78 -17.95 -9.88 4.23
N PRO A 79 -18.34 -8.63 4.53
CA PRO A 79 -18.13 -7.99 5.82
C PRO A 79 -18.67 -8.76 7.02
N SER A 80 -19.84 -9.42 6.93
CA SER A 80 -20.39 -10.15 8.07
C SER A 80 -19.64 -11.45 8.38
N PHE A 81 -19.16 -12.15 7.36
CA PHE A 81 -18.28 -13.32 7.54
C PHE A 81 -16.97 -12.92 8.22
N SER A 82 -16.36 -11.83 7.74
CA SER A 82 -15.14 -11.27 8.30
C SER A 82 -15.33 -10.86 9.77
N ARG A 83 -16.48 -10.23 10.10
CA ARG A 83 -16.85 -9.86 11.47
C ARG A 83 -17.02 -11.08 12.38
N PHE A 84 -17.69 -12.12 11.91
CA PHE A 84 -17.88 -13.35 12.68
C PHE A 84 -16.53 -13.97 13.10
N LEU A 85 -15.62 -14.10 12.14
CA LEU A 85 -14.28 -14.62 12.38
C LEU A 85 -13.55 -13.77 13.43
N ALA A 86 -13.68 -12.46 13.29
CA ALA A 86 -13.02 -11.51 14.14
C ALA A 86 -13.58 -11.46 15.58
N GLU A 87 -14.88 -11.65 15.77
CA GLU A 87 -15.51 -11.79 17.09
C GLU A 87 -15.11 -13.09 17.80
N SER A 88 -14.80 -14.13 17.03
CA SER A 88 -14.35 -15.42 17.55
C SER A 88 -12.85 -15.46 17.88
N ALA A 89 -12.07 -14.53 17.34
CA ALA A 89 -10.64 -14.44 17.56
C ALA A 89 -10.35 -13.91 18.98
N GLN A 90 -10.06 -14.81 19.91
CA GLN A 90 -9.38 -14.43 21.15
C GLN A 90 -7.91 -14.21 20.83
N SER A 91 -7.38 -13.01 21.05
CA SER A 91 -6.01 -12.76 20.66
C SER A 91 -5.27 -11.80 21.58
N SER A 92 -4.82 -12.35 22.71
CA SER A 92 -3.69 -11.80 23.47
C SER A 92 -2.44 -11.61 22.57
N VAL A 93 -2.33 -12.41 21.52
CA VAL A 93 -1.23 -12.38 20.54
C VAL A 93 -1.31 -11.15 19.62
N LEU A 94 -2.47 -10.87 19.01
CA LEU A 94 -2.72 -9.64 18.23
C LEU A 94 -2.63 -8.40 19.11
N LYS A 95 -3.07 -8.50 20.38
CA LYS A 95 -2.87 -7.43 21.36
C LYS A 95 -1.39 -7.11 21.51
N SER A 96 -0.56 -8.14 21.66
CA SER A 96 0.89 -7.98 21.83
C SER A 96 1.55 -7.43 20.57
N ALA A 97 1.16 -7.92 19.38
CA ALA A 97 1.66 -7.41 18.11
C ALA A 97 1.28 -5.95 17.87
N PHE A 98 0.00 -5.60 18.08
CA PHE A 98 -0.49 -4.23 17.94
C PHE A 98 0.14 -3.28 18.94
N ASN A 99 0.27 -3.68 20.20
CA ASN A 99 0.92 -2.85 21.22
C ASN A 99 2.43 -2.69 21.00
N GLY A 100 3.05 -3.58 20.21
CA GLY A 100 4.43 -3.45 19.74
C GLY A 100 4.64 -2.35 18.70
N LEU A 101 3.57 -1.82 18.10
CA LEU A 101 3.61 -0.63 17.27
C LEU A 101 3.74 0.64 18.12
N ASN A 102 4.34 1.67 17.53
CA ASN A 102 4.35 3.01 18.14
C ASN A 102 2.94 3.64 18.12
N VAL A 103 2.75 4.74 18.86
CA VAL A 103 1.42 5.36 19.04
C VAL A 103 0.81 5.77 17.70
N ASP A 104 1.60 6.39 16.81
CA ASP A 104 1.12 6.91 15.52
C ASP A 104 0.72 5.77 14.58
N GLN A 105 1.50 4.69 14.54
CA GLN A 105 1.17 3.47 13.80
C GLN A 105 -0.13 2.84 14.30
N ARG A 106 -0.37 2.81 15.62
CA ARG A 106 -1.63 2.28 16.19
C ARG A 106 -2.83 3.13 15.78
N LEU A 107 -2.69 4.45 15.84
CA LEU A 107 -3.74 5.40 15.45
C LEU A 107 -4.02 5.33 13.94
N ASN A 108 -2.97 5.26 13.12
CA ASN A 108 -3.08 5.12 11.67
C ASN A 108 -3.81 3.82 11.31
N LEU A 109 -3.42 2.70 11.92
CA LEU A 109 -4.06 1.42 11.67
C LEU A 109 -5.55 1.43 12.02
N GLN A 110 -5.92 2.02 13.16
CA GLN A 110 -7.34 2.21 13.52
C GLN A 110 -8.09 3.12 12.56
N ARG A 111 -7.47 4.21 12.08
CA ARG A 111 -8.06 5.12 11.08
C ARG A 111 -8.32 4.39 9.78
N ARG A 112 -7.33 3.65 9.28
CA ARG A 112 -7.46 2.88 8.04
C ARG A 112 -8.51 1.78 8.13
N MET A 113 -8.55 1.04 9.24
CA MET A 113 -9.64 0.07 9.46
C MET A 113 -11.01 0.77 9.47
N LYS A 114 -11.11 2.03 9.94
CA LYS A 114 -12.36 2.81 9.98
C LYS A 114 -12.77 3.28 8.59
N GLU A 115 -11.83 3.78 7.80
CA GLU A 115 -12.03 4.19 6.40
C GLU A 115 -12.52 3.02 5.54
N LEU A 116 -11.98 1.83 5.76
CA LEU A 116 -12.41 0.59 5.08
C LEU A 116 -13.73 0.01 5.65
N GLY A 117 -14.34 0.65 6.65
CA GLY A 117 -15.61 0.21 7.25
C GLY A 117 -15.49 -1.00 8.19
N HIS A 118 -14.27 -1.41 8.55
CA HIS A 118 -13.98 -2.54 9.43
C HIS A 118 -13.90 -2.17 10.92
N TYR A 119 -13.81 -0.87 11.25
CA TYR A 119 -13.65 -0.39 12.62
C TYR A 119 -14.72 0.63 13.01
N ARG A 120 -15.45 0.36 14.10
CA ARG A 120 -16.56 1.20 14.58
C ARG A 120 -16.26 1.95 15.88
N SER A 121 -15.13 1.65 16.51
CA SER A 121 -14.74 2.25 17.79
C SER A 121 -14.07 3.63 17.58
N ALA A 122 -13.74 4.27 18.70
CA ALA A 122 -12.95 5.49 18.71
C ALA A 122 -11.52 5.20 18.25
N ILE A 123 -10.89 6.16 17.55
CA ILE A 123 -9.47 6.08 17.20
C ILE A 123 -8.70 6.60 18.43
N ASP A 124 -8.15 5.69 19.21
CA ASP A 124 -7.56 5.97 20.53
C ASP A 124 -6.17 5.32 20.72
N GLY A 125 -5.70 4.54 19.74
CA GLY A 125 -4.44 3.81 19.80
C GLY A 125 -4.44 2.66 20.81
N LEU A 126 -5.60 2.31 21.38
CA LEU A 126 -5.75 1.26 22.38
C LEU A 126 -6.24 -0.05 21.74
N PHE A 127 -5.77 -1.16 22.30
CA PHE A 127 -6.23 -2.48 21.87
C PHE A 127 -7.45 -2.93 22.67
N GLY A 128 -8.61 -2.87 22.06
CA GLY A 128 -9.86 -3.42 22.57
C GLY A 128 -10.47 -4.47 21.66
N ARG A 129 -11.68 -4.93 22.02
CA ARG A 129 -12.46 -5.86 21.19
C ARG A 129 -12.66 -5.32 19.76
N GLY A 130 -13.00 -4.04 19.63
CA GLY A 130 -13.15 -3.39 18.32
C GLY A 130 -11.87 -3.43 17.48
N THR A 131 -10.70 -3.29 18.11
CA THR A 131 -9.39 -3.30 17.43
C THR A 131 -9.06 -4.70 16.94
N ALA A 132 -9.25 -5.72 17.79
CA ALA A 132 -9.12 -7.11 17.37
C ALA A 132 -10.07 -7.44 16.21
N THR A 133 -11.32 -6.98 16.31
CA THR A 133 -12.33 -7.22 15.28
C THR A 133 -11.95 -6.57 13.95
N GLY A 134 -11.51 -5.31 13.98
CA GLY A 134 -11.10 -4.57 12.80
C GLY A 134 -9.89 -5.19 12.11
N LEU A 135 -8.88 -5.63 12.87
CA LEU A 135 -7.64 -6.18 12.31
C LEU A 135 -7.90 -7.46 11.52
N VAL A 136 -8.67 -8.38 12.11
CA VAL A 136 -9.02 -9.65 11.46
C VAL A 136 -9.91 -9.38 10.25
N ALA A 137 -10.88 -8.47 10.37
CA ALA A 137 -11.77 -8.14 9.25
C ALA A 137 -11.02 -7.52 8.07
N MET A 138 -10.11 -6.57 8.35
CA MET A 138 -9.26 -5.97 7.34
C MET A 138 -8.28 -6.97 6.73
N ALA A 139 -7.67 -7.85 7.55
CA ALA A 139 -6.82 -8.93 7.06
C ALA A 139 -7.55 -9.80 6.03
N ILE A 140 -8.75 -10.25 6.38
CA ILE A 140 -9.56 -11.12 5.52
C ILE A 140 -9.99 -10.40 4.23
N SER A 141 -10.43 -9.14 4.33
CA SER A 141 -10.89 -8.38 3.16
C SER A 141 -9.77 -8.07 2.17
N THR A 142 -8.54 -7.93 2.67
CA THR A 142 -7.33 -7.66 1.90
C THR A 142 -6.52 -8.93 1.60
N ALA A 143 -6.95 -10.11 2.04
CA ALA A 143 -6.27 -11.37 1.77
C ALA A 143 -5.99 -11.62 0.27
N PRO A 144 -6.90 -11.30 -0.68
CA PRO A 144 -6.61 -11.43 -2.11
C PRO A 144 -5.40 -10.58 -2.56
N GLU A 145 -5.12 -9.49 -1.86
CA GLU A 145 -4.05 -8.55 -2.16
C GLU A 145 -2.71 -8.95 -1.51
N TYR A 146 -2.75 -9.49 -0.27
CA TYR A 146 -1.56 -9.93 0.48
C TYR A 146 -1.18 -11.40 0.28
N GLY A 147 -1.98 -12.19 -0.44
CA GLY A 147 -1.77 -13.62 -0.63
C GLY A 147 -2.10 -14.44 0.62
N VAL A 148 -1.16 -15.27 1.08
CA VAL A 148 -1.38 -16.14 2.24
C VAL A 148 -1.45 -15.30 3.52
N LEU A 149 -2.58 -15.39 4.23
CA LEU A 149 -2.76 -14.73 5.52
C LEU A 149 -1.74 -15.25 6.55
N PRO A 150 -1.01 -14.36 7.24
CA PRO A 150 -0.11 -14.76 8.32
C PRO A 150 -0.85 -15.51 9.43
N ASN A 151 -0.16 -16.44 10.09
CA ASN A 151 -0.74 -17.19 11.20
C ASN A 151 -0.94 -16.29 12.42
N MET A 152 -2.16 -15.78 12.59
CA MET A 152 -2.54 -14.88 13.70
C MET A 152 -2.56 -15.55 15.09
N GLN A 153 -2.38 -16.88 15.16
CA GLN A 153 -2.35 -17.61 16.43
C GLN A 153 -0.98 -17.56 17.11
N ASN A 154 0.08 -17.24 16.38
CA ASN A 154 1.42 -17.07 16.93
C ASN A 154 1.88 -15.61 16.80
N LEU A 155 2.86 -15.23 17.63
CA LEU A 155 3.27 -13.83 17.75
C LEU A 155 3.91 -13.29 16.47
N ASP A 156 4.70 -14.11 15.78
CA ASP A 156 5.41 -13.67 14.58
C ASP A 156 4.46 -13.42 13.42
N GLY A 157 3.49 -14.31 13.19
CA GLY A 157 2.44 -14.11 12.21
C GLY A 157 1.52 -12.94 12.56
N ALA A 158 1.23 -12.71 13.85
CA ALA A 158 0.48 -11.53 14.27
C ALA A 158 1.26 -10.22 14.02
N LYS A 159 2.58 -10.19 14.27
CA LYS A 159 3.44 -9.04 13.98
C LYS A 159 3.53 -8.77 12.48
N ASP A 160 3.74 -9.82 11.68
CA ASP A 160 3.75 -9.73 10.22
C ASP A 160 2.43 -9.17 9.69
N LEU A 161 1.29 -9.70 10.16
CA LEU A 161 -0.02 -9.18 9.77
C LEU A 161 -0.17 -7.69 10.09
N VAL A 162 0.09 -7.29 11.33
CA VAL A 162 -0.08 -5.90 11.76
C VAL A 162 0.81 -4.95 10.95
N ARG A 163 2.04 -5.37 10.61
CA ARG A 163 2.93 -4.62 9.71
C ARG A 163 2.36 -4.49 8.30
N ARG A 164 1.89 -5.59 7.71
CA ARG A 164 1.27 -5.56 6.37
C ARG A 164 0.08 -4.60 6.33
N LEU A 165 -0.78 -4.66 7.35
CA LEU A 165 -1.98 -3.82 7.45
C LEU A 165 -1.69 -2.33 7.72
N LEU A 166 -0.45 -1.93 8.03
CA LEU A 166 -0.10 -0.52 8.12
C LEU A 166 -0.06 0.17 6.75
N HIS A 167 0.27 -0.55 5.67
CA HIS A 167 0.51 0.05 4.35
C HIS A 167 -0.59 -0.25 3.32
N PRO A 168 -1.14 0.74 2.59
CA PRO A 168 -2.10 0.55 1.50
C PRO A 168 -1.62 -0.53 0.53
N VAL A 169 -2.46 -1.50 0.17
CA VAL A 169 -2.15 -2.30 -1.02
C VAL A 169 -2.53 -1.46 -2.22
N ILE A 170 -1.51 -0.97 -2.91
CA ILE A 170 -1.70 -0.20 -4.12
C ILE A 170 -1.71 -1.21 -5.27
N PRO A 171 -2.70 -1.19 -6.17
CA PRO A 171 -2.73 -2.09 -7.32
C PRO A 171 -1.43 -2.01 -8.11
N PRO A 172 -0.92 -3.13 -8.65
CA PRO A 172 0.30 -3.11 -9.45
C PRO A 172 0.14 -2.20 -10.66
N LEU A 173 1.22 -1.50 -11.00
CA LEU A 173 1.29 -0.63 -12.15
C LEU A 173 1.25 -1.46 -13.43
N ASP A 174 0.37 -1.09 -14.35
CA ASP A 174 0.33 -1.67 -15.69
C ASP A 174 1.10 -0.76 -16.65
N ALA A 175 2.42 -0.91 -16.66
CA ALA A 175 3.32 -0.22 -17.58
C ALA A 175 3.93 -1.20 -18.59
N ALA A 176 4.23 -0.70 -19.79
CA ALA A 176 4.94 -1.45 -20.82
C ALA A 176 6.44 -1.56 -20.45
N PRO A 177 7.17 -2.60 -20.88
CA PRO A 177 8.63 -2.62 -20.73
C PRO A 177 9.29 -1.40 -21.38
N GLY A 178 10.32 -0.83 -20.74
CA GLY A 178 11.02 0.36 -21.22
C GLY A 178 10.26 1.68 -21.01
N SER A 179 9.25 1.68 -20.13
CA SER A 179 8.53 2.91 -19.78
C SER A 179 9.35 3.84 -18.88
N PHE A 180 10.37 3.34 -18.18
CA PHE A 180 11.14 4.11 -17.21
C PHE A 180 12.66 4.02 -17.43
N PRO A 181 13.41 5.10 -17.16
CA PRO A 181 14.85 5.16 -17.41
C PRO A 181 15.67 4.26 -16.47
N PHE A 182 15.12 3.89 -15.31
CA PHE A 182 15.78 3.01 -14.33
C PHE A 182 15.71 1.53 -14.71
N GLU A 183 14.96 1.14 -15.74
CA GLU A 183 14.81 -0.27 -16.12
C GLU A 183 16.15 -0.86 -16.59
N GLY A 184 16.47 -2.07 -16.11
CA GLY A 184 17.73 -2.75 -16.42
C GLY A 184 18.23 -3.64 -15.29
N GLU A 185 19.41 -4.21 -15.52
CA GLU A 185 20.20 -4.89 -14.50
C GLU A 185 21.28 -3.96 -13.96
N TRP A 186 21.40 -3.94 -12.64
CA TRP A 186 22.25 -3.02 -11.90
C TRP A 186 23.07 -3.77 -10.86
N ASP A 187 24.32 -3.36 -10.70
CA ASP A 187 25.17 -3.74 -9.59
C ASP A 187 25.21 -2.57 -8.60
N CYS A 188 24.55 -2.74 -7.47
CA CYS A 188 24.45 -1.76 -6.40
C CYS A 188 25.30 -2.23 -5.21
N ASP A 189 26.52 -1.72 -5.09
CA ASP A 189 27.50 -2.10 -4.08
C ASP A 189 27.68 -3.63 -3.90
N GLY A 190 27.78 -4.36 -5.02
CA GLY A 190 27.97 -5.81 -5.06
C GLY A 190 26.68 -6.62 -4.99
N SER A 191 25.52 -5.97 -4.90
CA SER A 191 24.20 -6.60 -4.98
C SER A 191 23.61 -6.43 -6.37
N SER A 192 23.29 -7.56 -7.02
CA SER A 192 22.58 -7.54 -8.30
C SER A 192 21.10 -7.20 -8.10
N VAL A 193 20.66 -6.16 -8.80
CA VAL A 193 19.31 -5.62 -8.80
C VAL A 193 18.74 -5.66 -10.21
N THR A 194 17.57 -6.26 -10.37
CA THR A 194 16.82 -6.21 -11.62
C THR A 194 15.61 -5.30 -11.47
N LEU A 195 15.54 -4.29 -12.33
CA LEU A 195 14.49 -3.28 -12.38
C LEU A 195 13.73 -3.40 -13.70
N THR A 196 12.41 -3.54 -13.61
CA THR A 196 11.51 -3.55 -14.77
C THR A 196 10.38 -2.56 -14.54
N SER A 197 9.57 -2.28 -15.56
CA SER A 197 8.38 -1.44 -15.42
C SER A 197 7.34 -1.93 -14.39
N ARG A 198 7.46 -3.17 -13.90
CA ARG A 198 6.49 -3.80 -12.99
C ARG A 198 7.08 -4.37 -11.71
N ARG A 199 8.39 -4.60 -11.66
CA ARG A 199 9.04 -5.36 -10.59
C ARG A 199 10.43 -4.83 -10.27
N TYR A 200 10.77 -4.97 -9.00
CA TYR A 200 12.10 -4.79 -8.42
C TYR A 200 12.52 -6.12 -7.79
N THR A 201 13.68 -6.63 -8.16
CA THR A 201 14.23 -7.87 -7.63
C THR A 201 15.63 -7.58 -7.07
N LEU A 202 15.82 -7.84 -5.78
CA LEU A 202 17.10 -7.68 -5.07
C LEU A 202 17.68 -9.07 -4.73
N GLY A 203 18.59 -9.57 -5.57
CA GLY A 203 19.19 -10.89 -5.40
C GLY A 203 18.18 -12.01 -5.12
N ARG A 204 18.31 -12.69 -3.97
CA ARG A 204 17.43 -13.81 -3.55
C ARG A 204 16.27 -13.40 -2.62
N GLN A 205 16.13 -12.11 -2.27
CA GLN A 205 15.18 -11.65 -1.25
C GLN A 205 13.74 -11.51 -1.73
N GLY A 206 13.46 -11.80 -3.00
CA GLY A 206 12.13 -11.86 -3.59
C GLY A 206 11.77 -10.61 -4.39
N ASP A 207 10.68 -10.72 -5.15
CA ASP A 207 10.21 -9.68 -6.07
C ASP A 207 9.25 -8.72 -5.37
N LEU A 208 9.53 -7.41 -5.42
CA LEU A 208 8.56 -6.37 -5.11
C LEU A 208 7.86 -5.93 -6.40
N LYS A 209 6.54 -5.77 -6.35
CA LYS A 209 5.74 -5.28 -7.48
C LYS A 209 5.60 -3.76 -7.39
N ILE A 210 5.90 -3.07 -8.47
CA ILE A 210 5.73 -1.61 -8.57
C ILE A 210 4.25 -1.31 -8.69
N ALA A 211 3.79 -0.33 -7.93
CA ALA A 211 2.41 0.13 -7.92
C ALA A 211 2.26 1.56 -8.46
N GLU A 212 3.32 2.36 -8.34
CA GLU A 212 3.36 3.73 -8.84
C GLU A 212 4.82 4.16 -9.08
N VAL A 213 5.01 4.97 -10.13
CA VAL A 213 6.25 5.68 -10.40
C VAL A 213 5.90 7.16 -10.57
N VAL A 214 6.60 8.03 -9.84
CA VAL A 214 6.45 9.48 -9.90
C VAL A 214 7.73 10.09 -10.45
N GLU A 215 7.59 10.97 -11.44
CA GLU A 215 8.69 11.80 -11.91
C GLU A 215 8.81 13.05 -11.03
N LEU A 216 9.94 13.17 -10.32
CA LEU A 216 10.24 14.31 -9.45
C LEU A 216 11.10 15.35 -10.18
N ALA A 217 12.02 14.87 -11.01
CA ALA A 217 12.76 15.62 -12.02
C ALA A 217 13.17 14.67 -13.16
N THR A 218 13.83 15.21 -14.18
CA THR A 218 14.21 14.46 -15.39
C THR A 218 14.97 13.17 -15.07
N ASP A 219 15.90 13.21 -14.12
CA ASP A 219 16.80 12.13 -13.70
C ASP A 219 16.41 11.50 -12.34
N ILE A 220 15.18 11.76 -11.86
CA ILE A 220 14.72 11.28 -10.56
C ILE A 220 13.38 10.57 -10.71
N ARG A 221 13.27 9.38 -10.11
CA ARG A 221 12.00 8.65 -10.00
C ARG A 221 11.76 8.24 -8.56
N GLY A 222 10.59 8.60 -8.03
CA GLY A 222 10.04 7.99 -6.82
C GLY A 222 9.24 6.75 -7.18
N VAL A 223 9.46 5.65 -6.48
CA VAL A 223 8.82 4.36 -6.78
C VAL A 223 8.11 3.84 -5.54
N THR A 224 6.80 3.63 -5.65
CA THR A 224 5.98 3.01 -4.60
C THR A 224 5.61 1.60 -5.01
N PHE A 225 5.80 0.63 -4.10
CA PHE A 225 5.48 -0.78 -4.31
C PHE A 225 4.08 -1.12 -3.83
N THR A 226 3.57 -2.29 -4.24
CA THR A 226 2.21 -2.75 -3.88
C THR A 226 2.04 -2.99 -2.38
N ASN A 227 3.13 -3.14 -1.63
CA ASN A 227 3.12 -3.25 -0.16
C ASN A 227 3.29 -1.89 0.53
N GLY A 228 3.30 -0.78 -0.23
CA GLY A 228 3.51 0.59 0.25
C GLY A 228 4.94 0.91 0.68
N TYR A 229 5.90 0.01 0.46
CA TYR A 229 7.32 0.37 0.53
C TYR A 229 7.63 1.39 -0.56
N GLN A 230 8.58 2.28 -0.29
CA GLN A 230 9.00 3.34 -1.21
C GLN A 230 10.50 3.35 -1.36
N LEU A 231 10.94 3.69 -2.56
CA LEU A 231 12.33 3.91 -2.92
C LEU A 231 12.42 5.15 -3.82
N ALA A 232 13.59 5.79 -3.79
CA ALA A 232 13.94 6.81 -4.76
C ALA A 232 15.13 6.35 -5.61
N PHE A 233 15.04 6.56 -6.91
CA PHE A 233 16.15 6.44 -7.85
C PHE A 233 16.56 7.86 -8.26
N LEU A 234 17.79 8.22 -7.92
CA LEU A 234 18.35 9.55 -8.11
C LEU A 234 19.47 9.50 -9.17
N ASN A 235 19.77 10.65 -9.79
CA ASN A 235 20.87 10.80 -10.74
C ASN A 235 20.87 9.71 -11.84
N ILE A 236 19.68 9.36 -12.34
CA ILE A 236 19.51 8.25 -13.29
C ILE A 236 20.16 8.64 -14.62
N THR A 237 21.15 7.85 -15.04
CA THR A 237 21.76 7.90 -16.36
C THR A 237 21.65 6.54 -17.06
N ASP A 238 22.16 6.45 -18.28
CA ASP A 238 22.24 5.18 -19.01
C ASP A 238 23.17 4.18 -18.34
N HIS A 239 24.07 4.60 -17.44
CA HIS A 239 25.12 3.76 -16.87
C HIS A 239 25.17 3.74 -15.34
N SER A 240 24.52 4.70 -14.68
CA SER A 240 24.54 4.83 -13.23
C SER A 240 23.21 5.32 -12.67
N MET A 241 22.92 4.98 -11.42
CA MET A 241 21.92 5.67 -10.60
C MET A 241 22.32 5.57 -9.13
N THR A 242 21.79 6.45 -8.29
CA THR A 242 21.81 6.26 -6.84
C THR A 242 20.48 5.64 -6.41
N TRP A 243 20.55 4.47 -5.78
CA TRP A 243 19.42 3.83 -5.11
C TRP A 243 19.32 4.37 -3.69
N TYR A 244 18.12 4.72 -3.23
CA TYR A 244 17.92 5.22 -1.87
C TYR A 244 16.68 4.59 -1.22
N SER A 245 16.83 4.13 0.02
CA SER A 245 15.70 3.74 0.88
C SER A 245 15.50 4.71 2.03
N PRO A 246 14.34 5.37 2.11
CA PRO A 246 13.99 6.22 3.26
C PRO A 246 13.84 5.43 4.55
N ALA A 247 13.34 4.20 4.44
CA ALA A 247 13.01 3.38 5.60
C ALA A 247 14.26 2.98 6.41
N SER A 248 15.40 2.81 5.73
CA SER A 248 16.68 2.48 6.36
C SER A 248 17.71 3.61 6.30
N THR A 249 17.44 4.67 5.53
CA THR A 249 18.38 5.73 5.16
C THR A 249 19.62 5.25 4.40
N ASP A 250 19.57 4.04 3.85
CA ASP A 250 20.66 3.49 3.05
C ASP A 250 20.61 4.07 1.63
N SER A 251 21.79 4.36 1.10
CA SER A 251 22.02 4.66 -0.30
C SER A 251 23.08 3.72 -0.89
N PHE A 252 22.90 3.39 -2.16
CA PHE A 252 23.86 2.59 -2.92
C PHE A 252 24.11 3.23 -4.27
N GLU A 253 25.37 3.28 -4.67
CA GLU A 253 25.74 3.63 -6.03
C GLU A 253 25.59 2.40 -6.92
N CYS A 254 24.72 2.52 -7.92
CA CYS A 254 24.38 1.45 -8.83
C CYS A 254 25.00 1.69 -10.20
N HIS A 255 25.67 0.68 -10.74
CA HIS A 255 26.20 0.68 -12.08
C HIS A 255 25.44 -0.31 -12.96
N ARG A 256 25.07 0.11 -14.17
CA ARG A 256 24.37 -0.77 -15.11
C ARG A 256 25.28 -1.94 -15.46
N VAL A 257 24.78 -3.16 -15.34
CA VAL A 257 25.50 -4.36 -15.75
C VAL A 257 25.51 -4.39 -17.28
N SER A 258 26.64 -4.02 -17.87
CA SER A 258 26.83 -4.04 -19.32
C SER A 258 26.77 -5.48 -19.83
N GLY A 259 25.62 -5.93 -20.36
CA GLY A 259 25.52 -7.26 -20.95
C GLY A 259 24.12 -7.81 -21.24
N VAL A 260 23.27 -7.08 -21.98
CA VAL A 260 22.28 -7.71 -22.87
C VAL A 260 22.19 -6.83 -24.13
N GLU A 261 22.93 -7.20 -25.17
CA GLU A 261 22.60 -6.82 -26.54
C GLU A 261 21.15 -7.27 -26.79
N PRO A 262 20.24 -6.41 -27.30
CA PRO A 262 18.92 -6.89 -27.69
C PRO A 262 19.11 -7.99 -28.72
N ASP A 263 18.55 -9.18 -28.45
CA ASP A 263 18.52 -10.28 -29.40
C ASP A 263 18.07 -9.74 -30.78
N PRO A 264 18.76 -10.12 -31.87
CA PRO A 264 18.42 -9.63 -33.19
C PRO A 264 16.98 -10.04 -33.50
N ILE A 265 16.16 -9.03 -33.80
CA ILE A 265 14.81 -9.18 -34.35
C ILE A 265 14.90 -10.19 -35.49
N GLU A 266 14.28 -11.35 -35.29
CA GLU A 266 14.02 -12.29 -36.37
C GLU A 266 13.21 -11.54 -37.43
N SER A 267 13.84 -11.41 -38.58
CA SER A 267 13.39 -10.71 -39.78
C SER A 267 11.90 -10.90 -40.07
N ALA A 268 11.16 -9.80 -40.09
CA ALA A 268 9.92 -9.67 -40.84
C ALA A 268 10.10 -8.54 -41.87
N GLU A 269 10.84 -8.86 -42.94
CA GLU A 269 10.59 -8.23 -44.23
C GLU A 269 9.23 -8.70 -44.76
N ASP A 270 8.62 -7.85 -45.58
CA ASP A 270 7.37 -8.05 -46.34
C ASP A 270 6.05 -7.83 -45.58
N VAL A 271 5.51 -6.60 -45.64
CA VAL A 271 4.68 -6.12 -46.76
C VAL A 271 4.32 -4.66 -46.46
N ALA A 272 4.93 -3.75 -47.21
CA ALA A 272 4.33 -2.46 -47.49
C ALA A 272 3.29 -2.67 -48.60
N ASP A 273 2.03 -2.28 -48.36
CA ASP A 273 1.24 -1.65 -49.43
C ASP A 273 -0.01 -0.89 -48.91
N GLU A 274 0.06 0.41 -49.17
CA GLU A 274 -0.97 1.35 -49.62
C GLU A 274 -2.42 1.38 -49.08
N LYS A 275 -2.75 2.60 -48.61
CA LYS A 275 -3.86 3.51 -49.01
C LYS A 275 -5.17 3.57 -48.19
N LYS A 276 -5.30 4.76 -47.57
CA LYS A 276 -6.38 5.78 -47.70
C LYS A 276 -7.85 5.38 -47.50
N TYR A 277 -8.48 6.05 -46.53
CA TYR A 277 -9.82 6.71 -46.47
C TYR A 277 -10.23 6.67 -44.97
N ALA A 278 -10.82 7.66 -44.31
CA ALA A 278 -11.23 9.02 -44.62
C ALA A 278 -11.40 9.75 -43.26
N THR A 279 -11.26 11.06 -43.27
CA THR A 279 -11.85 12.03 -42.35
C THR A 279 -13.33 11.75 -42.05
N ASP A 280 -13.70 11.72 -40.77
CA ASP A 280 -14.68 12.62 -40.13
C ASP A 280 -15.24 11.99 -38.85
N SER A 281 -15.11 12.71 -37.73
CA SER A 281 -16.22 13.03 -36.80
C SER A 281 -15.65 13.60 -35.50
N ILE A 282 -15.67 14.92 -35.44
CA ILE A 282 -15.69 15.71 -34.21
C ILE A 282 -17.06 15.48 -33.57
N VAL A 283 -17.10 15.04 -32.31
CA VAL A 283 -18.28 15.18 -31.46
C VAL A 283 -17.86 15.72 -30.09
N ASP A 284 -18.36 16.93 -29.87
CA ASP A 284 -18.57 17.74 -28.67
C ASP A 284 -18.11 17.21 -27.30
N LYS A 285 -17.20 18.00 -26.70
CA LYS A 285 -17.07 18.18 -25.25
C LYS A 285 -18.17 19.13 -24.77
N LYS A 286 -19.05 18.68 -23.88
CA LYS A 286 -19.69 19.54 -22.87
C LYS A 286 -20.22 18.70 -21.70
N ASP A 287 -20.11 19.30 -20.52
CA ASP A 287 -20.71 18.94 -19.25
C ASP A 287 -20.02 17.85 -18.39
N VAL A 288 -18.95 18.26 -17.72
CA VAL A 288 -18.70 17.81 -16.34
C VAL A 288 -18.70 19.06 -15.46
N LEU A 289 -19.73 19.19 -14.62
CA LEU A 289 -19.84 20.24 -13.62
C LEU A 289 -18.73 20.07 -12.57
N ASP A 290 -17.88 21.08 -12.44
CA ASP A 290 -17.02 21.29 -11.28
C ASP A 290 -17.87 21.51 -10.02
N PRO A 291 -17.66 20.77 -8.92
CA PRO A 291 -18.11 21.22 -7.62
C PRO A 291 -17.21 22.36 -7.15
N ALA A 292 -17.84 23.51 -6.86
CA ALA A 292 -17.20 24.71 -6.35
C ALA A 292 -16.32 24.45 -5.10
N PRO A 293 -15.22 25.20 -4.93
CA PRO A 293 -14.35 25.05 -3.77
C PRO A 293 -15.07 25.48 -2.49
N VAL A 294 -15.13 24.58 -1.51
CA VAL A 294 -15.55 24.89 -0.14
C VAL A 294 -14.46 25.74 0.51
N ALA A 295 -14.72 27.04 0.63
CA ALA A 295 -13.85 27.96 1.35
C ALA A 295 -13.81 27.59 2.85
N GLY A 296 -12.60 27.44 3.42
CA GLY A 296 -12.38 27.50 4.87
C GLY A 296 -11.67 26.31 5.54
N ALA A 297 -11.20 25.29 4.81
CA ALA A 297 -10.26 24.34 5.40
C ALA A 297 -8.84 24.93 5.29
N SER A 298 -8.21 25.26 6.43
CA SER A 298 -6.78 25.58 6.48
C SER A 298 -6.01 24.40 5.86
N LEU A 299 -5.43 24.61 4.68
CA LEU A 299 -4.72 23.57 3.94
C LEU A 299 -3.41 23.28 4.68
N ARG A 300 -3.43 22.33 5.61
CA ARG A 300 -2.23 21.91 6.33
C ARG A 300 -1.52 20.83 5.51
N TYR A 301 -0.43 21.20 4.85
CA TYR A 301 0.40 20.22 4.16
C TYR A 301 1.14 19.32 5.17
N PRO A 302 1.32 18.03 4.87
CA PRO A 302 2.01 17.10 5.77
C PRO A 302 3.48 17.48 6.01
N PHE A 303 4.14 18.16 5.07
CA PHE A 303 5.52 18.65 5.23
C PHE A 303 5.66 19.88 6.13
N GLN A 304 4.56 20.49 6.63
CA GLN A 304 4.69 21.68 7.46
C GLN A 304 5.41 21.38 8.77
N GLY A 305 6.41 22.19 9.11
CA GLY A 305 7.23 22.01 10.29
C GLY A 305 8.63 22.62 10.17
N GLU A 306 9.39 22.41 11.23
CA GLU A 306 10.83 22.66 11.27
C GLU A 306 11.55 21.37 10.91
N TRP A 307 12.62 21.50 10.12
CA TRP A 307 13.36 20.38 9.55
C TRP A 307 14.85 20.69 9.53
N SER A 308 15.66 19.69 9.81
CA SER A 308 17.10 19.69 9.69
C SER A 308 17.47 18.86 8.47
N CYS A 309 18.08 19.49 7.47
CA CYS A 309 18.34 18.90 6.18
C CYS A 309 19.84 18.72 5.95
N LYS A 310 20.27 17.53 5.54
CA LYS A 310 21.65 17.17 5.26
C LYS A 310 21.78 16.52 3.88
N GLU A 311 22.94 16.65 3.26
CA GLU A 311 23.29 15.81 2.11
C GLU A 311 23.49 14.36 2.59
N ASP A 312 23.31 13.42 1.67
CA ASP A 312 23.56 12.02 1.96
C ASP A 312 25.02 11.78 2.38
N GLY A 313 25.23 10.96 3.42
CA GLY A 313 26.54 10.72 4.03
C GLY A 313 27.13 11.88 4.86
N ALA A 314 26.49 13.05 4.94
CA ALA A 314 26.97 14.16 5.75
C ALA A 314 26.64 13.96 7.25
N THR A 315 27.61 14.25 8.12
CA THR A 315 27.45 14.17 9.59
C THR A 315 26.79 15.42 10.18
N ASP A 316 27.03 16.58 9.57
CA ASP A 316 26.46 17.85 10.01
C ASP A 316 25.30 18.28 9.08
N PRO A 317 24.22 18.85 9.63
CA PRO A 317 23.12 19.36 8.82
C PRO A 317 23.59 20.56 7.99
N LEU A 318 23.29 20.52 6.70
CA LEU A 318 23.61 21.59 5.76
C LEU A 318 22.77 22.84 6.06
N THR A 319 21.50 22.64 6.39
CA THR A 319 20.58 23.75 6.64
C THR A 319 19.39 23.34 7.52
N LYS A 320 18.74 24.34 8.11
CA LYS A 320 17.42 24.17 8.74
C LYS A 320 16.36 24.84 7.88
N LEU A 321 15.27 24.13 7.63
CA LEU A 321 14.12 24.61 6.87
C LEU A 321 12.92 24.75 7.80
N THR A 322 12.16 25.82 7.63
CA THR A 322 10.79 25.92 8.18
C THR A 322 9.82 25.98 7.01
N LEU A 323 9.02 24.93 6.86
CA LEU A 323 8.00 24.83 5.83
C LEU A 323 6.64 25.19 6.43
N THR A 324 5.97 26.16 5.84
CA THR A 324 4.69 26.69 6.32
C THR A 324 3.58 26.42 5.30
N GLU A 325 2.41 27.06 5.45
CA GLU A 325 1.31 26.93 4.48
C GLU A 325 1.59 27.61 3.14
N ASN A 326 2.44 28.63 3.10
CA ASN A 326 2.61 29.48 1.92
C ASN A 326 4.06 29.88 1.62
N ARG A 327 5.03 29.43 2.42
CA ARG A 327 6.45 29.77 2.21
C ARG A 327 7.41 28.77 2.87
N VAL A 328 8.64 28.79 2.40
CA VAL A 328 9.80 28.12 3.00
C VAL A 328 10.77 29.16 3.56
N ASP A 329 11.19 28.96 4.81
CA ASP A 329 12.25 29.74 5.46
C ASP A 329 13.53 28.90 5.53
N VAL A 330 14.63 29.38 4.95
CA VAL A 330 15.95 28.71 4.91
C VAL A 330 16.90 29.41 5.88
N ALA A 331 17.14 28.78 7.04
CA ALA A 331 17.82 29.42 8.17
C ALA A 331 19.26 29.86 7.86
N PHE A 332 20.03 29.04 7.14
CA PHE A 332 21.44 29.36 6.83
C PHE A 332 21.59 30.61 5.95
N MET A 333 20.61 30.87 5.08
CA MET A 333 20.64 32.00 4.14
C MET A 333 19.83 33.20 4.64
N GLY A 334 19.01 33.04 5.69
CA GLY A 334 18.05 34.06 6.14
C GLY A 334 17.01 34.39 5.06
N ILE A 335 16.73 33.43 4.18
CA ILE A 335 15.86 33.62 3.02
C ILE A 335 14.47 33.06 3.33
N SER A 336 13.44 33.81 2.95
CA SER A 336 12.04 33.38 2.99
C SER A 336 11.46 33.48 1.59
N ILE A 337 10.97 32.38 1.04
CA ILE A 337 10.43 32.33 -0.32
C ILE A 337 9.01 31.79 -0.29
N GLU A 338 8.08 32.56 -0.85
CA GLU A 338 6.68 32.17 -0.97
C GLU A 338 6.49 31.11 -2.06
N TYR A 339 5.54 30.21 -1.80
CA TYR A 339 5.06 29.25 -2.77
C TYR A 339 4.28 29.98 -3.87
N ARG A 340 4.62 29.68 -5.11
CA ARG A 340 3.79 30.04 -6.28
C ARG A 340 2.69 29.01 -6.47
N GLU A 341 3.04 27.73 -6.37
CA GLU A 341 2.13 26.61 -6.57
C GLU A 341 2.63 25.40 -5.78
N VAL A 342 1.71 24.65 -5.17
CA VAL A 342 1.99 23.38 -4.51
C VAL A 342 1.03 22.34 -5.07
N THR A 343 1.57 21.40 -5.82
CA THR A 343 0.79 20.40 -6.55
C THR A 343 1.11 19.01 -5.99
N PRO A 344 0.14 18.28 -5.42
CA PRO A 344 0.37 16.90 -5.03
C PRO A 344 0.66 16.07 -6.28
N ILE A 345 1.74 15.28 -6.23
CA ILE A 345 2.10 14.33 -7.28
C ILE A 345 2.00 12.92 -6.70
N GLY A 346 1.51 11.98 -7.51
CA GLY A 346 1.24 10.61 -7.10
C GLY A 346 -0.12 10.42 -6.41
N ARG A 347 -0.56 9.17 -6.32
CA ARG A 347 -1.83 8.77 -5.72
C ARG A 347 -1.84 9.18 -4.25
N ASN A 348 -2.80 10.01 -3.85
CA ASN A 348 -3.00 10.50 -2.48
C ASN A 348 -1.89 11.41 -1.92
N GLY A 349 -1.11 12.11 -2.76
CA GLY A 349 -0.11 13.08 -2.28
C GLY A 349 1.12 12.43 -1.65
N THR A 350 1.58 11.32 -2.25
CA THR A 350 2.84 10.64 -1.92
C THR A 350 4.07 11.50 -2.22
N ALA A 351 3.91 12.53 -3.06
CA ALA A 351 4.89 13.58 -3.31
C ALA A 351 4.19 14.94 -3.48
N PHE A 352 4.97 16.02 -3.43
CA PHE A 352 4.52 17.36 -3.76
C PHE A 352 5.55 18.03 -4.67
N SER A 353 5.07 18.62 -5.77
CA SER A 353 5.82 19.63 -6.51
C SER A 353 5.58 20.97 -5.83
N VAL A 354 6.64 21.67 -5.47
CA VAL A 354 6.59 23.00 -4.87
C VAL A 354 7.29 23.96 -5.83
N ALA A 355 6.52 24.76 -6.54
CA ALA A 355 7.06 25.87 -7.31
C ALA A 355 7.14 27.12 -6.43
N LEU A 356 8.31 27.76 -6.39
CA LEU A 356 8.57 28.98 -5.64
C LEU A 356 8.39 30.22 -6.52
N LYS A 357 8.07 31.37 -5.90
CA LYS A 357 7.86 32.64 -6.63
C LYS A 357 9.13 33.20 -7.27
N ASP A 358 10.30 32.81 -6.79
CA ASP A 358 11.60 33.17 -7.38
C ASP A 358 11.94 32.33 -8.63
N GLY A 359 11.06 31.40 -9.02
CA GLY A 359 11.23 30.55 -10.19
C GLY A 359 11.90 29.21 -9.89
N GLN A 360 12.35 28.98 -8.67
CA GLN A 360 12.88 27.67 -8.26
C GLN A 360 11.74 26.65 -8.14
N MET A 361 12.07 25.38 -8.36
CA MET A 361 11.15 24.27 -8.15
C MET A 361 11.81 23.27 -7.21
N GLY A 362 11.04 22.81 -6.24
CA GLY A 362 11.43 21.74 -5.34
C GLY A 362 10.47 20.55 -5.45
N GLY A 363 11.01 19.35 -5.31
CA GLY A 363 10.23 18.14 -5.12
C GLY A 363 10.31 17.72 -3.66
N ILE A 364 9.17 17.53 -3.00
CA ILE A 364 9.09 16.91 -1.68
C ILE A 364 8.55 15.50 -1.88
N TYR A 365 9.28 14.49 -1.46
CA TYR A 365 8.88 13.09 -1.62
C TYR A 365 9.01 12.30 -0.32
N GLU A 366 8.29 11.17 -0.23
CA GLU A 366 8.38 10.20 0.88
C GLU A 366 8.12 10.86 2.25
N LEU A 367 7.03 11.61 2.32
CA LEU A 367 6.59 12.23 3.56
C LEU A 367 6.16 11.19 4.59
N ASP A 368 6.96 11.06 5.63
CA ASP A 368 6.49 10.57 6.92
C ASP A 368 6.52 11.71 7.97
N ASP A 369 6.05 11.43 9.19
CA ASP A 369 5.95 12.46 10.24
C ASP A 369 7.32 12.97 10.72
N LYS A 370 8.41 12.28 10.41
CA LYS A 370 9.77 12.49 10.93
C LYS A 370 10.80 12.78 9.86
N SER A 371 10.60 12.31 8.62
CA SER A 371 11.53 12.50 7.52
C SER A 371 10.83 12.70 6.19
N PHE A 372 11.51 13.40 5.28
CA PHE A 372 11.17 13.43 3.86
C PHE A 372 12.43 13.71 3.02
N LEU A 373 12.35 13.41 1.73
CA LEU A 373 13.36 13.79 0.75
C LEU A 373 13.02 15.12 0.08
N LEU A 374 13.97 16.05 0.14
CA LEU A 374 13.89 17.32 -0.56
C LEU A 374 14.82 17.31 -1.77
N TYR A 375 14.25 17.45 -2.96
CA TYR A 375 15.00 17.89 -4.13
C TYR A 375 14.81 19.40 -4.29
N PHE A 376 15.90 20.16 -4.25
CA PHE A 376 15.84 21.62 -4.35
C PHE A 376 17.02 22.16 -5.15
N SER A 377 16.75 22.81 -6.28
CA SER A 377 17.78 23.44 -7.12
C SER A 377 18.96 22.52 -7.48
N GLY A 378 18.68 21.24 -7.74
CA GLY A 378 19.71 20.24 -8.09
C GLY A 378 20.40 19.59 -6.89
N LEU A 379 20.08 20.01 -5.65
CA LEU A 379 20.56 19.37 -4.43
C LEU A 379 19.53 18.40 -3.88
N PHE A 380 20.03 17.29 -3.34
CA PHE A 380 19.25 16.30 -2.61
C PHE A 380 19.55 16.42 -1.13
N LEU A 381 18.51 16.65 -0.35
CA LEU A 381 18.63 16.75 1.09
C LEU A 381 17.68 15.76 1.75
N ILE A 382 18.23 15.02 2.70
CA ILE A 382 17.46 14.21 3.65
C ILE A 382 17.07 15.16 4.78
N CYS A 383 15.77 15.41 4.92
CA CYS A 383 15.24 16.32 5.93
C CYS A 383 14.59 15.52 7.05
N GLU A 384 15.06 15.72 8.28
CA GLU A 384 14.55 15.10 9.50
C GLU A 384 13.97 16.18 10.42
N ARG A 385 12.87 15.90 11.14
CA ARG A 385 12.26 16.88 12.06
C ARG A 385 13.15 17.28 13.22
#